data_AF-A0A485NIH8-F1
#
_entry.id   AF-A0A485NIH8-F1
#
_cell.length_a   1.000
_cell.length_b   1.000
_cell.length_c   1.000
_cell.angle_alpha   90.00
_cell.angle_beta   90.00
_cell.angle_gamma   90.00
#
_symmetry.space_group_name_H-M   'P 1'
#
loop_
_entity.id
_entity.type
_entity.pdbx_description
1 polymer ?
#
loop_
_entity_poly.entity_id
_entity_poly.type
_entity_poly.pdbx_seq_one_letter_code
_entity_poly.pdbx_strand_id
1 'polypeptide(L)'
;MNHHLRETSFTKEAYEKYIKDYVKSVKGRLEEQRPERVKPFMTGAAGQIEHILAIFKNYQSFIGENMNPGGMAAPLAYCKEGVPPYMIFFKDGLEMEKC
;
A
#
# COMPACT_ATOMS: atom_id res chain seq x y z
N MET A 1 16.33 9.68 -0.83
CA MET A 1 16.59 9.56 0.63
C MET A 1 15.79 10.57 1.48
N ASN A 2 14.91 11.40 0.91
CA ASN A 2 14.33 12.58 1.59
C ASN A 2 13.07 12.33 2.45
N HIS A 3 12.63 11.08 2.64
CA HIS A 3 11.38 10.76 3.36
C HIS A 3 11.56 9.87 4.60
N HIS A 4 12.81 9.70 5.06
CA HIS A 4 13.13 8.96 6.30
C HIS A 4 12.46 7.58 6.38
N LEU A 5 12.41 6.88 5.24
CA LEU A 5 11.79 5.58 5.11
C LEU A 5 12.60 4.55 5.91
N ARG A 6 11.94 3.86 6.86
CA ARG A 6 12.55 2.76 7.60
C ARG A 6 12.27 1.45 6.90
N GLU A 7 13.32 0.69 6.65
CA GLU A 7 13.21 -0.67 6.15
C GLU A 7 12.52 -1.55 7.20
N THR A 8 11.55 -2.34 6.75
CA THR A 8 10.90 -3.34 7.57
C THR A 8 10.72 -4.62 6.77
N SER A 9 10.79 -5.76 7.45
CA SER A 9 10.55 -7.06 6.84
C SER A 9 9.17 -7.55 7.29
N PHE A 10 8.23 -7.63 6.37
CA PHE A 10 6.98 -8.36 6.60
C PHE A 10 7.14 -9.81 6.14
N THR A 11 6.53 -10.75 6.85
CA THR A 11 6.21 -12.04 6.26
C THR A 11 5.04 -11.86 5.29
N LYS A 12 4.90 -12.75 4.31
CA LYS A 12 3.79 -12.68 3.34
C LYS A 12 2.42 -12.68 4.04
N GLU A 13 2.29 -13.49 5.09
CA GLU A 13 1.09 -13.60 5.93
C GLU A 13 0.82 -12.31 6.70
N ALA A 14 1.85 -11.71 7.30
CA ALA A 14 1.72 -10.45 8.02
C ALA A 14 1.33 -9.31 7.07
N TYR A 15 1.90 -9.27 5.86
CA TYR A 15 1.55 -8.29 4.84
C TYR A 15 0.13 -8.49 4.31
N GLU A 16 -0.30 -9.74 4.10
CA GLU A 16 -1.67 -10.05 3.69
C GLU A 16 -2.70 -9.56 4.72
N LYS A 17 -2.44 -9.79 6.01
CA LYS A 17 -3.29 -9.27 7.08
C LYS A 17 -3.31 -7.74 7.08
N TYR A 18 -2.12 -7.14 7.00
CA TYR A 18 -1.96 -5.70 7.00
C TYR A 18 -2.70 -5.01 5.84
N ILE A 19 -2.54 -5.50 4.61
CA ILE A 19 -3.16 -4.89 3.43
C ILE A 19 -4.69 -5.05 3.44
N LYS A 20 -5.20 -6.17 3.98
CA LYS A 20 -6.64 -6.38 4.19
C LYS A 20 -7.21 -5.38 5.19
N ASP A 21 -6.53 -5.14 6.30
CA ASP A 21 -6.97 -4.18 7.32
C ASP A 21 -6.87 -2.73 6.80
N TYR A 22 -5.84 -2.41 6.01
CA TYR A 22 -5.72 -1.12 5.32
C TYR A 22 -6.88 -0.87 4.33
N VAL A 23 -7.19 -1.83 3.47
CA VAL A 23 -8.31 -1.71 2.51
C VAL A 23 -9.64 -1.50 3.23
N LYS A 24 -9.87 -2.15 4.39
CA LYS A 24 -11.05 -1.89 5.23
C LYS A 24 -11.08 -0.46 5.76
N SER A 25 -9.95 0.07 6.23
CA SER A 25 -9.87 1.44 6.72
C SER A 25 -10.16 2.46 5.61
N VAL A 26 -9.58 2.28 4.43
CA VAL A 26 -9.85 3.14 3.27
C VAL A 26 -11.30 3.02 2.83
N LYS A 27 -11.88 1.81 2.86
CA LYS A 27 -13.30 1.62 2.59
C LYS A 27 -14.18 2.45 3.50
N GLY A 28 -13.94 2.43 4.82
CA GLY A 28 -14.72 3.21 5.78
C GLY A 28 -14.67 4.70 5.47
N ARG A 29 -13.47 5.23 5.17
CA ARG A 29 -13.30 6.63 4.75
C ARG A 29 -14.02 6.94 3.42
N LEU A 30 -13.95 6.03 2.45
CA LEU A 30 -14.66 6.19 1.19
C LEU A 30 -16.18 6.14 1.37
N GLU A 31 -16.70 5.29 2.26
CA GLU A 31 -18.14 5.24 2.56
C GLU A 31 -18.65 6.57 3.14
N GLU A 32 -17.84 7.27 3.93
CA GLU A 32 -18.18 8.58 4.51
C GLU A 32 -18.02 9.75 3.52
N GLN A 33 -16.94 9.76 2.73
CA GLN A 33 -16.59 10.91 1.90
C GLN A 33 -16.99 10.79 0.42
N ARG A 34 -16.90 9.57 -0.14
CA ARG A 34 -17.03 9.28 -1.59
C ARG A 34 -17.59 7.86 -1.82
N PRO A 35 -18.84 7.58 -1.41
CA PRO A 35 -19.39 6.22 -1.42
C PRO A 35 -19.41 5.59 -2.81
N GLU A 36 -19.47 6.40 -3.87
CA GLU A 36 -19.39 5.97 -5.27
C GLU A 36 -18.05 5.31 -5.64
N ARG A 37 -16.96 5.63 -4.92
CA ARG A 37 -15.62 5.08 -5.13
C ARG A 37 -15.37 3.76 -4.41
N VAL A 38 -16.25 3.36 -3.49
CA VAL A 38 -16.09 2.14 -2.68
C VAL A 38 -16.05 0.87 -3.54
N LYS A 39 -17.00 0.73 -4.47
CA LYS A 39 -17.06 -0.42 -5.38
C LYS A 39 -15.81 -0.53 -6.28
N PRO A 40 -15.42 0.50 -7.05
CA PRO A 40 -14.24 0.41 -7.90
C PRO A 40 -12.95 0.23 -7.09
N PHE A 41 -12.85 0.82 -5.89
CA PHE A 41 -11.71 0.60 -5.01
C PHE A 41 -11.61 -0.86 -4.55
N MET A 42 -12.71 -1.47 -4.10
CA MET A 42 -12.72 -2.87 -3.66
C MET A 42 -12.35 -3.85 -4.77
N THR A 43 -12.90 -3.66 -5.96
CA THR A 43 -12.59 -4.51 -7.12
C THR A 43 -11.13 -4.35 -7.55
N GLY A 44 -10.62 -3.11 -7.62
CA GLY A 44 -9.23 -2.84 -7.99
C GLY A 44 -8.23 -3.31 -6.93
N ALA A 45 -8.54 -3.12 -5.66
CA ALA A 45 -7.68 -3.52 -4.55
C ALA A 45 -7.49 -5.04 -4.49
N ALA A 46 -8.55 -5.83 -4.74
CA ALA A 46 -8.44 -7.29 -4.75
C ALA A 46 -7.39 -7.79 -5.75
N GLY A 47 -7.47 -7.36 -7.01
CA GLY A 47 -6.50 -7.77 -8.04
C GLY A 47 -5.09 -7.27 -7.75
N GLN A 48 -4.96 -6.06 -7.20
CA GLN A 48 -3.64 -5.52 -6.86
C GLN A 48 -3.01 -6.22 -5.66
N ILE A 49 -3.79 -6.63 -4.66
CA ILE A 49 -3.32 -7.43 -3.52
C ILE A 49 -2.77 -8.76 -4.02
N GLU A 50 -3.51 -9.47 -4.89
CA GLU A 50 -3.04 -10.75 -5.45
C GLU A 50 -1.73 -10.58 -6.21
N HIS A 51 -1.62 -9.53 -7.03
CA HIS A 51 -0.39 -9.23 -7.75
C HIS A 51 0.77 -8.97 -6.79
N ILE A 52 0.59 -8.12 -5.78
CA ILE A 52 1.63 -7.81 -4.78
C ILE A 52 2.05 -9.09 -4.02
N LEU A 53 1.11 -9.96 -3.64
CA LEU A 53 1.38 -11.23 -2.97
C LEU A 53 2.12 -12.24 -3.86
N ALA A 54 1.93 -12.18 -5.18
CA ALA A 54 2.62 -13.03 -6.15
C ALA A 54 4.09 -12.63 -6.32
N ILE A 55 4.36 -11.32 -6.38
CA ILE A 55 5.73 -10.77 -6.47
C ILE A 55 6.36 -10.45 -5.11
N PHE A 56 5.72 -10.79 -3.99
CA PHE A 56 6.14 -10.48 -2.61
C PHE A 56 7.59 -10.85 -2.29
N LYS A 57 8.10 -11.96 -2.84
CA LYS A 57 9.49 -12.40 -2.63
C LYS A 57 10.54 -11.41 -3.18
N ASN A 58 10.16 -10.50 -4.07
CA ASN A 58 11.02 -9.49 -4.66
C ASN A 58 10.88 -8.11 -4.00
N TYR A 59 10.10 -8.00 -2.91
CA TYR A 59 9.88 -6.73 -2.21
C TYR A 59 10.79 -6.55 -1.01
N GLN A 60 11.34 -5.34 -0.88
CA GLN A 60 11.74 -4.77 0.42
C GLN A 60 10.65 -3.80 0.85
N SER A 61 10.11 -3.97 2.05
CA SER A 61 9.05 -3.10 2.55
C SER A 61 9.67 -1.89 3.25
N PHE A 62 9.13 -0.70 3.00
CA PHE A 62 9.55 0.53 3.68
C PHE A 62 8.32 1.19 4.29
N ILE A 63 8.42 1.66 5.52
CA ILE A 63 7.36 2.42 6.20
C ILE A 63 7.82 3.87 6.39
N GLY A 64 6.88 4.81 6.30
CA GLY A 64 7.13 6.22 6.64
C GLY A 64 7.58 6.42 8.09
N GLU A 65 8.21 7.57 8.35
CA GLU A 65 8.86 7.90 9.63
C GLU A 65 7.99 7.66 10.87
N ASN A 66 6.68 7.88 10.78
CA ASN A 66 5.73 7.70 11.87
C ASN A 66 5.38 6.23 12.23
N MET A 67 5.85 5.25 11.46
CA MET A 67 5.57 3.82 11.65
C MET A 67 4.09 3.50 11.96
N ASN A 68 3.15 4.30 11.43
CA ASN A 68 1.76 4.22 11.81
C ASN A 68 1.14 2.92 11.26
N PRO A 69 0.71 1.97 12.13
CA PRO A 69 0.13 0.71 11.70
C PRO A 69 -1.22 0.87 10.98
N GLY A 70 -1.87 2.03 11.08
CA GLY A 70 -3.09 2.39 10.34
C GLY A 70 -2.85 3.23 9.07
N GLY A 71 -1.60 3.64 8.79
CA GLY A 71 -1.24 4.34 7.55
C GLY A 71 -1.05 3.36 6.39
N MET A 72 -0.70 3.84 5.18
CA MET A 72 -0.32 2.99 4.07
C MET A 72 1.17 2.60 4.16
N ALA A 73 1.49 1.31 4.29
CA ALA A 73 2.83 0.80 4.05
C ALA A 73 2.93 0.51 2.56
N ALA A 74 3.54 1.44 1.83
CA ALA A 74 3.82 1.28 0.42
C ALA A 74 4.95 0.24 0.26
N PRO A 75 4.68 -0.93 -0.32
CA PRO A 75 5.73 -1.88 -0.60
C PRO A 75 6.62 -1.30 -1.72
N LEU A 76 7.94 -1.20 -1.49
CA LEU A 76 8.88 -0.78 -2.52
C LEU A 76 9.20 -2.00 -3.39
N ALA A 77 8.72 -2.00 -4.62
CA ALA A 77 9.02 -3.04 -5.58
C ALA A 77 10.42 -2.78 -6.15
N TYR A 78 11.38 -3.67 -5.90
CA TYR A 78 12.49 -3.85 -6.80
C TYR A 78 12.05 -4.87 -7.85
N CYS A 79 11.68 -4.40 -9.03
CA CYS A 79 11.66 -5.29 -10.19
C CYS A 79 13.10 -5.74 -10.42
N LYS A 80 13.29 -7.03 -10.69
CA LYS A 80 14.57 -7.70 -11.04
C LYS A 80 15.69 -6.77 -11.51
N GLU A 81 16.92 -7.08 -11.08
CA GLU A 81 18.19 -6.43 -11.46
C GLU A 81 18.11 -5.63 -12.77
N GLY A 82 18.17 -4.30 -12.65
CA GLY A 82 18.22 -3.37 -13.79
C GLY A 82 16.97 -2.51 -13.99
N VAL A 83 15.86 -2.77 -13.29
CA VAL A 83 14.66 -1.91 -13.35
C VAL A 83 14.68 -0.89 -12.20
N PRO A 84 14.39 0.41 -12.46
CA PRO A 84 14.28 1.40 -11.39
C PRO A 84 13.23 0.99 -10.35
N PRO A 85 13.50 1.14 -9.05
CA PRO A 85 12.53 0.82 -8.02
C PRO A 85 11.29 1.71 -8.15
N TYR A 86 10.11 1.12 -7.98
CA TYR A 86 8.85 1.86 -7.98
C TYR A 86 8.04 1.52 -6.72
N MET A 87 7.35 2.54 -6.19
CA MET A 87 6.43 2.38 -5.07
C MET A 87 5.00 2.36 -5.60
N ILE A 88 4.20 1.43 -5.09
CA ILE A 88 2.76 1.37 -5.40
C ILE A 88 2.01 2.07 -4.26
N PHE A 89 1.22 3.08 -4.63
CA PHE A 89 0.31 3.77 -3.71
C PHE A 89 -1.14 3.61 -4.15
N PHE A 90 -2.05 3.39 -3.19
CA PHE A 90 -3.48 3.40 -3.47
C PHE A 90 -3.94 4.84 -3.55
N LYS A 91 -4.33 5.29 -4.75
CA LYS A 91 -4.80 6.66 -4.99
C LYS A 91 -5.95 7.07 -4.06
N ASP A 92 -6.90 6.16 -3.83
CA ASP A 92 -8.05 6.42 -2.96
C ASP A 92 -7.70 6.43 -1.46
N GLY A 93 -6.47 6.06 -1.10
CA GLY A 93 -5.92 6.17 0.25
C GLY A 93 -4.95 7.34 0.45
N LEU A 94 -4.80 8.21 -0.55
CA LEU A 94 -3.97 9.41 -0.50
C LEU A 94 -4.83 10.67 -0.60
N GLU A 95 -4.55 11.64 0.26
CA GLU A 95 -5.04 13.02 0.12
C GLU A 95 -3.94 13.85 -0.54
N MET A 96 -4.28 14.58 -1.60
CA MET A 96 -3.35 15.50 -2.25
C MET A 96 -3.34 16.82 -1.48
N GLU A 97 -2.19 17.20 -0.96
CA GLU A 97 -1.95 18.53 -0.42
C GLU A 97 -1.23 19.36 -1.49
N LYS A 98 -1.77 20.55 -1.81
CA LYS A 98 -1.07 21.53 -2.64
C LYS A 98 -0.24 22.43 -1.73
N CYS A 99 1.06 22.47 -1.96
CA CYS A 99 1.95 23.49 -1.40
C CYS A 99 1.83 24.81 -2.16
#